data_AF-A0A924ZJK4-F1
#
_entry.id   AF-A0A924ZJK4-F1
#
_cell.length_a   1.000
_cell.length_b   1.000
_cell.length_c   1.000
_cell.angle_alpha   90.00
_cell.angle_beta   90.00
_cell.angle_gamma   90.00
#
_symmetry.space_group_name_H-M   'P 1'
#
loop_
_entity.id
_entity.type
_entity.pdbx_description
1 polymer ?
#
loop_
_entity_poly.entity_id
_entity_poly.type
_entity_poly.pdbx_seq_one_letter_code
_entity_poly.pdbx_strand_id
1 'polypeptide(L)'
;MSAEKTNDHVEHADEHEGMTRKKIWQVFFYLLGITAIEFFIALFLLPKGYIGKGIGNFSYIILTLVKAFYIVAYFMHLKFEKLALKTGITVSLIFIVYFIILMLTEGSYLNVHMN
;
A
#
# COMPACT_ATOMS: atom_id res chain seq x y z
N MET A 1 -64.56 -3.66 8.43
CA MET A 1 -63.57 -4.73 8.58
C MET A 1 -62.21 -4.08 8.43
N SER A 2 -61.50 -3.96 9.55
CA SER A 2 -60.15 -3.38 9.67
C SER A 2 -59.10 -4.45 9.34
N ALA A 3 -57.91 -4.00 8.93
CA ALA A 3 -56.74 -4.79 8.51
C ALA A 3 -56.97 -5.55 7.18
N GLU A 4 -56.17 -5.32 6.14
CA GLU A 4 -54.76 -5.71 6.12
C GLU A 4 -54.04 -4.88 5.04
N LYS A 5 -53.06 -4.07 5.47
CA LYS A 5 -52.15 -3.36 4.56
C LYS A 5 -50.73 -3.73 4.96
N THR A 6 -50.39 -5.01 4.84
CA THR A 6 -49.02 -5.50 5.03
C THR A 6 -48.24 -5.17 3.76
N ASN A 7 -47.78 -3.92 3.67
CA ASN A 7 -46.67 -3.61 2.79
C ASN A 7 -45.43 -4.08 3.55
N ASP A 8 -45.02 -5.32 3.29
CA ASP A 8 -43.71 -5.82 3.62
C ASP A 8 -42.69 -5.05 2.78
N HIS A 9 -42.40 -3.82 3.22
CA HIS A 9 -41.15 -3.15 2.89
C HIS A 9 -40.04 -3.91 3.61
N VAL A 10 -39.61 -5.01 3.00
CA VAL A 10 -38.32 -5.59 3.32
C VAL A 10 -37.28 -4.63 2.76
N GLU A 11 -36.90 -3.69 3.61
CA GLU A 11 -35.75 -2.81 3.44
C GLU A 11 -34.50 -3.69 3.49
N HIS A 12 -34.18 -4.34 2.37
CA HIS A 12 -32.81 -4.79 2.10
C HIS A 12 -32.00 -3.54 1.77
N ALA A 13 -31.74 -2.73 2.80
CA ALA A 13 -30.60 -1.86 2.84
C ALA A 13 -29.37 -2.76 3.00
N ASP A 14 -29.02 -3.48 1.93
CA ASP A 14 -27.67 -3.97 1.75
C ASP A 14 -26.79 -2.71 1.72
N GLU A 15 -26.24 -2.40 2.89
CA GLU A 15 -25.11 -1.50 3.08
C GLU A 15 -23.97 -2.04 2.22
N HIS A 16 -23.97 -1.68 0.95
CA HIS A 16 -22.82 -1.81 0.09
C HIS A 16 -21.76 -0.85 0.66
N GLU A 17 -20.95 -1.37 1.60
CA GLU A 17 -19.72 -0.77 2.14
C GLU A 17 -18.62 -0.66 1.06
N GLY A 18 -19.00 -0.13 -0.10
CA GLY A 18 -18.15 0.19 -1.23
C GLY A 18 -17.56 1.58 -1.09
N MET A 19 -16.27 1.74 -1.43
CA MET A 19 -15.65 3.06 -1.46
C MET A 19 -16.40 3.95 -2.48
N THR A 20 -16.94 5.09 -2.02
CA THR A 20 -17.66 6.01 -2.90
C THR A 20 -16.74 6.50 -4.02
N ARG A 21 -17.26 6.65 -5.26
CA ARG A 21 -16.50 7.14 -6.44
C ARG A 21 -15.63 8.37 -6.16
N LYS A 22 -16.11 9.32 -5.35
CA LYS A 22 -15.37 10.52 -4.93
C LYS A 22 -14.07 10.19 -4.19
N LYS A 23 -14.10 9.18 -3.33
CA LYS A 23 -12.99 8.76 -2.47
C LYS A 23 -11.91 8.02 -3.27
N ILE A 24 -12.32 7.21 -4.25
CA ILE A 24 -11.40 6.58 -5.23
C ILE A 24 -10.62 7.66 -5.98
N TRP A 25 -11.33 8.68 -6.50
CA TRP A 25 -10.71 9.78 -7.22
C TRP A 25 -9.77 10.58 -6.31
N GLN A 26 -10.17 10.87 -5.07
CA GLN A 26 -9.31 11.54 -4.10
C GLN A 26 -8.01 10.78 -3.82
N VAL A 27 -8.09 9.46 -3.57
CA VAL A 27 -6.92 8.62 -3.30
C VAL A 27 -6.03 8.50 -4.53
N PHE A 28 -6.63 8.41 -5.73
CA PHE A 28 -5.89 8.41 -6.99
C PHE A 28 -5.02 9.66 -7.15
N PHE A 29 -5.56 10.87 -6.90
CA PHE A 29 -4.77 12.10 -6.98
C PHE A 29 -3.66 12.17 -5.94
N TYR A 30 -3.90 11.68 -4.72
CA TYR A 30 -2.85 11.56 -3.71
C TYR A 30 -1.70 10.64 -4.18
N LEU A 31 -2.04 9.47 -4.70
CA LEU A 31 -1.07 8.49 -5.19
C LEU A 31 -0.32 9.00 -6.41
N LEU A 32 -1.01 9.71 -7.32
CA LEU A 32 -0.41 10.38 -8.46
C LEU A 32 0.57 11.47 -8.03
N GLY A 33 0.19 12.29 -7.03
CA GLY A 33 1.06 13.31 -6.47
C GLY A 33 2.34 12.72 -5.84
N ILE A 34 2.21 11.69 -5.01
CA ILE A 34 3.36 10.99 -4.41
C ILE A 34 4.28 10.43 -5.51
N THR A 35 3.70 9.78 -6.52
CA THR A 35 4.45 9.19 -7.63
C THR A 35 5.17 10.24 -8.47
N ALA A 36 4.53 11.39 -8.72
CA ALA A 36 5.17 12.50 -9.44
C ALA A 36 6.37 13.06 -8.67
N ILE A 37 6.25 13.19 -7.34
CA ILE A 37 7.35 13.64 -6.47
C ILE A 37 8.48 12.60 -6.47
N GLU A 38 8.17 11.31 -6.37
CA GLU A 38 9.17 10.22 -6.47
C GLU A 38 9.96 10.30 -7.77
N PHE A 39 9.29 10.43 -8.92
CA PHE A 39 9.95 10.56 -10.21
C PHE A 39 10.78 11.85 -10.32
N PHE A 40 10.31 12.96 -9.74
CA PHE A 40 11.08 14.20 -9.72
C PHE A 40 12.37 14.06 -8.90
N ILE A 41 12.31 13.41 -7.74
CA ILE A 41 13.49 13.12 -6.93
C ILE A 41 14.45 12.20 -7.70
N ALA A 42 13.92 11.13 -8.27
CA ALA A 42 14.70 10.10 -8.95
C ALA A 42 15.38 10.59 -10.24
N LEU A 43 14.66 11.33 -11.09
CA LEU A 43 15.13 11.76 -12.40
C LEU A 43 15.81 13.12 -12.39
N PHE A 44 15.53 13.98 -11.40
CA PHE A 44 16.02 15.36 -11.41
C PHE A 44 16.96 15.68 -10.26
N LEU A 45 16.61 15.33 -9.02
CA LEU A 45 17.42 15.69 -7.83
C LEU A 45 18.66 14.80 -7.68
N LEU A 46 18.52 13.50 -7.88
CA LEU A 46 19.63 12.54 -7.78
C LEU A 46 20.67 12.71 -8.91
N PRO A 47 20.30 12.83 -10.21
CA PRO A 47 21.28 12.90 -11.29
C PRO A 47 22.00 14.25 -11.37
N LYS A 48 21.32 15.34 -10.99
CA LYS A 48 21.92 16.69 -10.99
C LYS A 48 22.72 17.01 -9.73
N GLY A 49 22.75 16.11 -8.74
CA GLY A 49 23.57 16.26 -7.53
C GLY A 49 23.09 17.32 -6.54
N TYR A 50 21.84 17.79 -6.66
CA TYR A 50 21.27 18.78 -5.72
C TYR A 50 21.10 18.24 -4.30
N ILE A 51 20.97 16.92 -4.16
CA ILE A 51 20.83 16.22 -2.89
C ILE A 51 21.85 15.08 -2.84
N GLY A 52 22.48 14.89 -1.68
CA GLY A 52 23.38 13.77 -1.45
C GLY A 52 22.68 12.44 -1.71
N LYS A 53 23.33 11.53 -2.46
CA LYS A 53 22.76 10.24 -2.90
C LYS A 53 22.10 9.46 -1.76
N GLY A 54 22.65 9.51 -0.55
CA GLY A 54 22.07 8.85 0.63
C GLY A 54 20.70 9.41 1.02
N ILE A 55 20.55 10.73 1.11
CA ILE A 55 19.30 11.40 1.50
C ILE A 55 18.25 11.24 0.40
N GLY A 56 18.65 11.39 -0.86
CA GLY A 56 17.76 11.21 -2.00
C GLY A 56 17.20 9.79 -2.07
N ASN A 57 18.05 8.77 -1.97
CA ASN A 57 17.62 7.38 -1.97
C ASN A 57 16.75 7.03 -0.77
N PHE A 58 17.09 7.52 0.43
CA PHE A 58 16.26 7.31 1.62
C PHE A 58 14.86 7.91 1.45
N SER A 59 14.77 9.17 0.99
CA SER A 59 13.50 9.83 0.75
C SER A 59 12.63 9.12 -0.29
N TYR A 60 13.27 8.63 -1.37
CA TYR A 60 12.60 7.86 -2.42
C TYR A 60 12.00 6.57 -1.85
N ILE A 61 12.78 5.78 -1.10
CA ILE A 61 12.32 4.53 -0.48
C ILE A 61 11.13 4.79 0.45
N ILE A 62 11.19 5.83 1.30
CA ILE A 62 10.10 6.16 2.22
C ILE A 62 8.82 6.54 1.45
N LEU A 63 8.93 7.37 0.41
CA LEU A 63 7.78 7.74 -0.42
C LEU A 63 7.17 6.52 -1.13
N THR A 64 8.00 5.58 -1.60
CA THR A 64 7.54 4.33 -2.20
C THR A 64 6.77 3.47 -1.21
N LEU A 65 7.25 3.35 0.04
CA LEU A 65 6.57 2.61 1.10
C LEU A 65 5.21 3.23 1.46
N VAL A 66 5.16 4.57 1.59
CA VAL A 66 3.91 5.29 1.83
C VAL A 66 2.93 5.04 0.69
N LYS A 67 3.38 5.16 -0.57
CA LYS A 67 2.54 4.86 -1.74
C LYS A 67 1.99 3.43 -1.70
N ALA A 68 2.84 2.45 -1.44
CA ALA A 68 2.46 1.05 -1.36
C ALA A 68 1.40 0.82 -0.26
N PHE A 69 1.57 1.43 0.90
CA PHE A 69 0.58 1.38 1.98
C PHE A 69 -0.77 1.95 1.54
N TYR A 70 -0.80 3.10 0.86
CA TYR A 70 -2.04 3.68 0.36
C TYR A 70 -2.72 2.80 -0.71
N ILE A 71 -1.96 2.15 -1.60
CA ILE A 71 -2.51 1.21 -2.59
C ILE A 71 -3.17 0.03 -1.87
N VAL A 72 -2.47 -0.58 -0.93
CA VAL A 72 -2.95 -1.76 -0.19
C VAL A 72 -4.16 -1.41 0.69
N ALA A 73 -4.14 -0.26 1.35
CA ALA A 73 -5.24 0.17 2.23
C ALA A 73 -6.52 0.55 1.47
N TYR A 74 -6.40 1.18 0.29
CA TYR A 74 -7.55 1.73 -0.43
C TYR A 74 -7.92 0.94 -1.68
N PHE A 75 -6.98 0.56 -2.55
CA PHE A 75 -7.29 -0.14 -3.80
C PHE A 75 -7.49 -1.65 -3.63
N MET A 76 -6.83 -2.28 -2.65
CA MET A 76 -7.11 -3.68 -2.32
C MET A 76 -8.30 -3.86 -1.37
N HIS A 77 -9.06 -2.80 -1.06
CA HIS A 77 -10.26 -2.84 -0.21
C HIS A 77 -10.05 -3.50 1.18
N LEU A 78 -8.81 -3.70 1.62
CA LEU A 78 -8.47 -4.40 2.87
C LEU A 78 -8.99 -3.72 4.13
N LYS A 79 -9.48 -2.48 4.01
CA LYS A 79 -10.09 -1.75 5.12
C LYS A 79 -11.44 -2.33 5.54
N PHE A 80 -12.17 -3.01 4.64
CA PHE A 80 -13.48 -3.61 4.91
C PHE A 80 -13.58 -5.10 4.54
N GLU A 81 -12.48 -5.72 4.07
CA GLU A 81 -12.49 -7.11 3.60
C GLU A 81 -11.92 -8.15 4.59
N LYS A 82 -12.22 -9.41 4.29
CA LYS A 82 -11.98 -10.59 5.13
C LYS A 82 -10.55 -10.63 5.67
N LEU A 83 -10.43 -10.84 6.99
CA LEU A 83 -9.17 -10.92 7.73
C LEU A 83 -8.13 -11.87 7.09
N ALA A 84 -8.57 -12.92 6.39
CA ALA A 84 -7.68 -13.84 5.68
C ALA A 84 -6.82 -13.17 4.59
N LEU A 85 -7.38 -12.22 3.84
CA LEU A 85 -6.69 -11.51 2.75
C LEU A 85 -5.64 -10.55 3.34
N LYS A 86 -6.01 -9.84 4.41
CA LYS A 86 -5.10 -8.96 5.17
C LYS A 86 -3.94 -9.75 5.79
N THR A 87 -4.22 -10.90 6.40
CA THR A 87 -3.20 -11.76 6.99
C THR A 87 -2.27 -12.34 5.92
N GLY A 88 -2.79 -12.78 4.77
CA GLY A 88 -1.96 -13.32 3.68
C GLY A 88 -0.92 -12.31 3.18
N ILE A 89 -1.35 -11.07 2.92
CA ILE A 89 -0.45 -9.99 2.49
C ILE A 89 0.56 -9.64 3.59
N THR A 90 0.12 -9.57 4.85
CA THR A 90 0.98 -9.24 5.99
C THR A 90 2.05 -10.30 6.20
N VAL A 91 1.67 -11.59 6.17
CA VAL A 91 2.60 -12.72 6.30
C VAL A 91 3.60 -12.74 5.14
N SER A 92 3.13 -12.51 3.91
CA SER A 92 4.02 -12.43 2.74
C SER A 92 5.04 -11.30 2.88
N LEU A 93 4.64 -10.12 3.37
CA LEU A 93 5.55 -9.00 3.62
C LEU A 93 6.59 -9.33 4.69
N ILE A 94 6.17 -9.92 5.80
CA ILE A 94 7.08 -10.35 6.88
C ILE A 94 8.08 -11.38 6.37
N PHE A 95 7.61 -12.34 5.57
CA PHE A 95 8.46 -13.35 4.95
C PHE A 95 9.53 -12.74 4.04
N ILE A 96 9.17 -11.75 3.22
CA ILE A 96 10.13 -11.06 2.34
C ILE A 96 11.20 -10.33 3.17
N VAL A 97 10.80 -9.61 4.22
CA VAL A 97 11.77 -8.91 5.10
C VAL A 97 12.71 -9.91 5.77
N TYR A 98 12.16 -11.00 6.30
CA TYR A 98 12.96 -12.08 6.90
C TYR A 98 13.93 -12.70 5.89
N PHE A 99 13.47 -12.96 4.66
CA PHE A 99 14.30 -13.51 3.59
C PHE A 99 15.46 -12.57 3.21
N ILE A 100 15.22 -11.26 3.13
CA ILE A 100 16.28 -10.27 2.89
C ILE A 100 17.35 -10.32 3.99
N ILE A 101 16.95 -10.40 5.26
CA ILE A 101 17.87 -10.50 6.39
C ILE A 101 18.70 -11.80 6.31
N LEU A 102 18.05 -12.91 5.99
CA LEU A 102 18.72 -14.21 5.83
C LEU A 102 19.77 -14.14 4.70
N MET A 103 19.40 -13.61 3.53
CA MET A 103 20.31 -13.43 2.40
C MET A 103 21.47 -12.48 2.73
N LEU A 104 21.25 -11.41 3.48
CA LEU A 104 22.34 -10.53 3.94
C LEU A 104 23.29 -11.25 4.91
N THR A 105 22.75 -12.09 5.80
CA THR A 105 23.54 -12.83 6.79
C THR A 105 24.43 -13.87 6.10
N GLU A 106 23.85 -14.70 5.22
CA GLU A 106 24.59 -15.68 4.44
C GLU A 106 25.60 -15.01 3.51
N GLY A 107 25.21 -13.93 2.83
CA GLY A 107 26.12 -13.15 1.99
C GLY A 107 27.32 -12.59 2.77
N SER A 108 27.08 -12.08 3.98
CA SER A 108 28.15 -11.60 4.86
C SER A 108 29.05 -12.73 5.36
N TYR A 109 28.48 -13.90 5.69
CA TYR A 109 29.26 -15.05 6.14
C TYR A 109 30.21 -15.56 5.04
N LEU A 110 29.70 -15.68 3.81
CA LEU A 110 30.48 -16.06 2.63
C LEU A 110 31.58 -15.03 2.33
N ASN A 111 31.27 -13.73 2.41
CA ASN A 111 32.26 -12.68 2.17
C ASN A 111 33.44 -12.71 3.15
N VAL A 112 33.21 -13.10 4.40
CA VAL A 112 34.26 -13.14 5.44
C VAL A 112 35.09 -14.44 5.39
N HIS A 113 34.51 -15.57 4.96
CA HIS A 113 35.16 -16.88 5.04
C HIS A 113 35.63 -17.46 3.70
N MET A 114 35.16 -16.93 2.56
CA MET A 114 35.48 -17.44 1.22
C MET A 114 36.23 -16.44 0.34
N ASN A 115 36.67 -15.32 0.91
CA ASN A 115 37.49 -14.30 0.25
C ASN A 115 38.76 -14.04 1.05
#